data_AF-A0A1J5TPU0-F1
#
_entry.id   AF-A0A1J5TPU0-F1
#
_cell.length_a   1.000
_cell.length_b   1.000
_cell.length_c   1.000
_cell.angle_alpha   90.00
_cell.angle_beta   90.00
_cell.angle_gamma   90.00
#
_symmetry.space_group_name_H-M   'P 1'
#
loop_
_entity.id
_entity.type
_entity.pdbx_description
1 polymer ?
#
loop_
_entity_poly.entity_id
_entity_poly.type
_entity_poly.pdbx_seq_one_letter_code
_entity_poly.pdbx_strand_id
1 'polypeptide(L)'
;MISDSQYKLETEYKFKKGDQAKSVFFQKSYGIGMALFIFSIIIFVSGELALAVLIPLAIPSIYIYRAIVGRNESWGDRGRRESHKTAILVRTKGGSYEYRFRKDSYIVLFNSSSICKVCKQKFKTESSLECYFQICTKNDKCIESLAKISGKNFTDYRP
;
A
#
# COMPACT_ATOMS: atom_id res chain seq x y z
N MET A 1 -24.91 -1.64 -17.82
CA MET A 1 -24.73 -1.51 -16.35
C MET A 1 -23.24 -1.47 -16.06
N ILE A 2 -22.78 -0.42 -15.39
CA ILE A 2 -21.40 -0.35 -14.87
C ILE A 2 -21.32 -1.38 -13.75
N SER A 3 -20.30 -2.25 -13.75
CA SER A 3 -20.10 -3.21 -12.65
C SER A 3 -19.79 -2.46 -11.35
N ASP A 4 -20.23 -2.98 -10.20
CA ASP A 4 -19.97 -2.36 -8.89
C ASP A 4 -18.48 -2.02 -8.67
N SER A 5 -17.59 -2.90 -9.15
CA SER A 5 -16.13 -2.68 -9.16
C SER A 5 -15.67 -1.48 -9.99
N GLN A 6 -16.30 -1.22 -11.13
CA GLN A 6 -15.97 -0.12 -12.03
C GLN A 6 -16.49 1.20 -11.45
N TYR A 7 -17.70 1.21 -10.89
CA TYR A 7 -18.24 2.38 -10.19
C TYR A 7 -17.34 2.77 -9.01
N LYS A 8 -16.90 1.78 -8.22
CA LYS A 8 -15.98 2.01 -7.10
C LYS A 8 -14.63 2.56 -7.57
N LEU A 9 -14.10 2.05 -8.68
CA LEU A 9 -12.86 2.54 -9.29
C LEU A 9 -12.98 4.02 -9.69
N GLU A 10 -14.05 4.40 -10.37
CA GLU A 10 -14.26 5.78 -10.86
C GLU A 10 -14.45 6.80 -9.73
N THR A 11 -15.08 6.37 -8.62
CA THR A 11 -15.42 7.23 -7.49
C THR A 11 -14.28 7.36 -6.47
N GLU A 12 -13.71 6.24 -6.01
CA GLU A 12 -12.79 6.20 -4.87
C GLU A 12 -11.31 6.18 -5.26
N TYR A 13 -10.96 5.85 -6.51
CA TYR A 13 -9.57 5.62 -6.92
C TYR A 13 -9.06 6.71 -7.86
N LYS A 14 -7.73 6.76 -8.04
CA LYS A 14 -7.09 7.65 -9.01
C LYS A 14 -7.28 7.11 -10.45
N PHE A 15 -8.53 7.08 -10.88
CA PHE A 15 -8.99 6.55 -12.16
C PHE A 15 -8.50 7.37 -13.35
N LYS A 16 -8.12 6.68 -14.44
CA LYS A 16 -7.91 7.31 -15.76
C LYS A 16 -9.01 6.83 -16.71
N LYS A 17 -9.53 7.75 -17.52
CA LYS A 17 -10.60 7.45 -18.48
C LYS A 17 -10.16 6.32 -19.43
N GLY A 18 -10.93 5.24 -19.45
CA GLY A 18 -10.64 4.03 -20.22
C GLY A 18 -9.99 2.89 -19.42
N ASP A 19 -9.73 3.08 -18.12
CA ASP A 19 -9.36 1.98 -17.24
C ASP A 19 -10.56 1.06 -16.99
N GLN A 20 -10.33 -0.25 -17.00
CA GLN A 20 -11.34 -1.25 -16.66
C GLN A 20 -10.92 -2.04 -15.42
N ALA A 21 -11.75 -2.00 -14.36
CA ALA A 21 -11.54 -2.77 -13.14
C ALA A 21 -11.55 -4.27 -13.44
N LYS A 22 -10.58 -5.00 -12.87
CA LYS A 22 -10.55 -6.46 -12.93
C LYS A 22 -11.16 -7.08 -11.69
N SER A 23 -11.60 -8.33 -11.83
CA SER A 23 -12.15 -9.08 -10.70
C SER A 23 -11.06 -9.37 -9.67
N VAL A 24 -11.46 -9.51 -8.40
CA VAL A 24 -10.55 -9.88 -7.31
C VAL A 24 -9.84 -11.21 -7.60
N PHE A 25 -10.54 -12.16 -8.25
CA PHE A 25 -9.96 -13.43 -8.66
C PHE A 25 -8.85 -13.25 -9.70
N PHE A 26 -9.07 -12.42 -10.73
CA PHE A 26 -8.06 -12.11 -11.72
C PHE A 26 -6.87 -11.38 -11.09
N GLN A 27 -7.10 -10.44 -10.18
CA GLN A 27 -6.03 -9.74 -9.47
C GLN A 27 -5.14 -10.71 -8.66
N LYS A 28 -5.73 -11.68 -7.95
CA LYS A 28 -4.97 -12.69 -7.21
C LYS A 28 -4.15 -13.59 -8.14
N SER A 29 -4.76 -14.12 -9.20
CA SER A 29 -4.07 -14.99 -10.15
C SER A 29 -2.97 -14.25 -10.92
N TYR A 30 -3.20 -13.00 -11.32
CA TYR A 30 -2.18 -12.14 -11.94
C TYR A 30 -0.98 -11.92 -11.00
N GLY A 31 -1.23 -11.63 -9.72
CA GLY A 31 -0.16 -11.47 -8.72
C GLY A 31 0.68 -12.74 -8.54
N ILE A 32 0.03 -13.90 -8.43
CA ILE A 32 0.72 -15.20 -8.32
C ILE A 32 1.52 -15.50 -9.59
N GLY A 33 0.92 -15.33 -10.77
CA GLY A 33 1.57 -15.59 -12.06
C GLY A 33 2.81 -14.72 -12.27
N MET A 34 2.74 -13.42 -11.97
CA MET A 34 3.89 -12.51 -12.06
C MET A 34 5.01 -12.90 -11.10
N ALA A 35 4.69 -13.31 -9.87
CA ALA A 35 5.69 -13.76 -8.91
C ALA A 35 6.42 -15.03 -9.39
N LEU A 36 5.67 -16.02 -9.90
CA LEU A 36 6.25 -17.25 -10.45
C LEU A 36 7.11 -16.96 -11.67
N PHE A 37 6.66 -16.08 -12.57
CA PHE A 37 7.42 -15.71 -13.76
C PHE A 37 8.76 -15.05 -13.42
N ILE A 38 8.78 -14.09 -12.49
CA ILE A 38 10.01 -13.46 -12.01
C ILE A 38 10.95 -14.49 -11.39
N PHE A 39 10.40 -15.39 -10.58
CA PHE A 39 11.16 -16.46 -9.95
C PHE A 39 11.81 -17.40 -10.97
N SER A 40 11.06 -17.79 -12.02
CA SER A 40 11.59 -18.59 -13.13
C SER A 40 12.71 -17.88 -13.87
N ILE A 41 12.60 -16.56 -14.11
CA ILE A 41 13.67 -15.77 -14.73
C ILE A 41 14.93 -15.78 -13.86
N ILE A 42 14.80 -15.58 -12.54
CA ILE A 42 15.94 -15.55 -11.62
C ILE A 42 16.71 -16.88 -11.67
N ILE A 43 16.01 -18.02 -11.63
CA ILE A 43 16.62 -19.35 -11.73
C ILE A 43 17.30 -19.55 -13.09
N PHE A 44 16.62 -19.13 -14.16
CA PHE A 44 17.14 -19.28 -15.51
C PHE A 44 18.43 -18.48 -15.73
N VAL A 45 18.49 -17.24 -15.21
CA VAL A 45 19.66 -16.37 -15.33
C VAL A 45 20.80 -16.81 -14.41
N SER A 46 20.51 -17.35 -13.22
CA SER A 46 21.55 -17.76 -12.29
C SER A 46 22.28 -19.04 -12.71
N GLY A 47 21.63 -19.93 -13.49
CA GLY A 47 22.20 -21.21 -13.91
C GLY A 47 22.49 -22.18 -12.75
N GLU A 48 22.12 -21.81 -11.53
CA GLU A 48 22.59 -22.43 -10.30
C GLU A 48 21.39 -22.99 -9.52
N LEU A 49 21.28 -24.32 -9.50
CA LEU A 49 20.14 -25.04 -8.91
C LEU A 49 19.98 -24.76 -7.40
N ALA A 50 21.05 -24.36 -6.72
CA ALA A 50 21.05 -24.01 -5.30
C ALA A 50 20.16 -22.78 -5.01
N LEU A 51 20.12 -21.78 -5.91
CA LEU A 51 19.21 -20.64 -5.77
C LEU A 51 17.74 -21.04 -5.85
N ALA A 52 17.42 -22.07 -6.65
CA ALA A 52 16.07 -22.59 -6.75
C ALA A 52 15.56 -23.21 -5.43
N VAL A 53 16.45 -23.63 -4.53
CA VAL A 53 16.12 -24.22 -3.22
C VAL A 53 16.19 -23.20 -2.09
N LEU A 54 17.12 -22.25 -2.15
CA LEU A 54 17.29 -21.24 -1.10
C LEU A 54 16.17 -20.18 -1.08
N ILE A 55 15.69 -19.72 -2.24
CA ILE A 55 14.66 -18.67 -2.28
C ILE A 55 13.31 -19.17 -1.69
N PRO A 56 12.82 -20.39 -1.99
CA PRO A 56 11.61 -20.93 -1.36
C PRO A 56 11.73 -21.13 0.15
N LEU A 57 12.94 -21.31 0.69
CA LEU A 57 13.19 -21.43 2.13
C LEU A 57 13.35 -20.06 2.82
N ALA A 58 13.91 -19.07 2.11
CA ALA A 58 14.08 -17.71 2.60
C ALA A 58 12.74 -17.00 2.82
N ILE A 59 11.76 -17.21 1.95
CA ILE A 59 10.45 -16.53 2.04
C ILE A 59 9.71 -16.90 3.34
N PRO A 60 9.45 -18.19 3.67
CA PRO A 60 8.82 -18.60 4.93
C PRO A 60 9.61 -18.18 6.16
N SER A 61 10.94 -18.30 6.14
CA SER A 61 11.79 -17.92 7.28
C SER A 61 11.69 -16.42 7.61
N ILE A 62 11.59 -15.55 6.59
CA ILE A 62 11.29 -14.13 6.79
C ILE A 62 9.92 -13.92 7.44
N TYR A 63 8.89 -14.67 7.05
CA TYR A 63 7.56 -14.57 7.66
C TYR A 63 7.56 -15.04 9.13
N ILE A 64 8.26 -16.14 9.43
CA ILE A 64 8.41 -16.65 10.80
C ILE A 64 9.17 -15.64 11.66
N TYR A 65 10.30 -15.11 11.18
CA TYR A 65 11.05 -14.06 11.87
C TYR A 65 10.17 -12.84 12.17
N ARG A 66 9.38 -12.38 11.18
CA ARG A 66 8.43 -11.26 11.35
C ARG A 66 7.29 -11.56 12.33
N ALA A 67 6.88 -12.82 12.46
CA ALA A 67 5.85 -13.22 13.43
C ALA A 67 6.39 -13.20 14.86
N ILE A 68 7.66 -13.57 15.06
CA ILE A 68 8.30 -13.66 16.38
C ILE A 68 8.79 -12.28 16.86
N VAL A 69 9.52 -11.56 16.01
CA VAL A 69 10.19 -10.28 16.38
C VAL A 69 9.30 -9.07 16.14
N GLY A 70 8.15 -9.27 15.48
CA GLY A 70 7.32 -8.18 15.00
C GLY A 70 7.94 -7.48 13.80
N ARG A 71 7.26 -6.47 13.26
CA ARG A 71 7.77 -5.67 12.14
C ARG A 71 8.36 -4.37 12.66
N ASN A 72 9.68 -4.24 12.61
CA ASN A 72 10.35 -2.96 12.77
C ASN A 72 10.29 -2.20 11.43
N GLU A 73 9.12 -1.65 11.14
CA GLU A 73 8.86 -0.94 9.89
C GLU A 73 8.72 0.55 10.16
N SER A 74 9.29 1.36 9.26
CA SER A 74 9.01 2.78 9.31
C SER A 74 7.52 3.01 9.07
N TRP A 75 7.01 4.06 9.67
CA TRP A 75 5.64 4.50 9.49
C TRP A 75 5.28 4.77 8.02
N GLY A 76 6.23 5.29 7.23
CA GLY A 76 6.08 5.46 5.79
C GLY A 76 5.93 4.12 5.05
N ASP A 77 6.71 3.11 5.41
CA ASP A 77 6.60 1.76 4.84
C ASP A 77 5.28 1.09 5.19
N ARG A 78 4.78 1.33 6.41
CA ARG A 78 3.45 0.90 6.82
C ARG A 78 2.36 1.54 5.95
N GLY A 79 2.41 2.85 5.76
CA GLY A 79 1.46 3.58 4.90
C GLY A 79 1.48 3.10 3.45
N ARG A 80 2.67 2.87 2.86
CA ARG A 80 2.80 2.32 1.50
C ARG A 80 2.17 0.94 1.40
N ARG A 81 2.47 0.04 2.33
CA ARG A 81 1.92 -1.32 2.28
C ARG A 81 0.40 -1.36 2.42
N GLU A 82 -0.19 -0.59 3.33
CA GLU A 82 -1.66 -0.52 3.44
C GLU A 82 -2.30 0.06 2.17
N SER A 83 -1.62 1.00 1.51
CA SER A 83 -2.04 1.51 0.20
C SER A 83 -2.01 0.43 -0.88
N HIS A 84 -0.98 -0.42 -0.90
CA HIS A 84 -0.90 -1.54 -1.84
C HIS A 84 -1.95 -2.63 -1.58
N LYS A 85 -2.32 -2.90 -0.33
CA LYS A 85 -3.39 -3.86 0.00
C LYS A 85 -4.76 -3.45 -0.54
N THR A 86 -5.01 -2.15 -0.61
CA THR A 86 -6.29 -1.59 -1.08
C THR A 86 -6.25 -1.19 -2.55
N ALA A 87 -5.15 -1.43 -3.26
CA ALA A 87 -5.04 -1.12 -4.68
C ALA A 87 -5.87 -2.10 -5.53
N ILE A 88 -6.44 -1.58 -6.62
CA ILE A 88 -7.20 -2.37 -7.59
C ILE A 88 -6.39 -2.50 -8.87
N LEU A 89 -6.32 -3.72 -9.41
CA LEU A 89 -5.75 -3.97 -10.72
C LEU A 89 -6.73 -3.54 -11.82
N VAL A 90 -6.25 -2.73 -12.76
CA VAL A 90 -7.02 -2.27 -13.91
C VAL A 90 -6.33 -2.65 -15.22
N ARG A 91 -7.12 -2.88 -16.27
CA ARG A 91 -6.62 -2.90 -17.64
C ARG A 91 -6.66 -1.48 -18.17
N THR A 92 -5.51 -0.97 -18.62
CA THR A 92 -5.41 0.36 -19.22
C THR A 92 -5.94 0.35 -20.66
N LYS A 93 -6.21 1.53 -21.20
CA LYS A 93 -6.62 1.69 -22.61
C LYS A 93 -5.59 1.09 -23.59
N GLY A 94 -4.30 1.11 -23.24
CA GLY A 94 -3.22 0.51 -24.03
C GLY A 94 -3.12 -1.02 -23.91
N GLY A 95 -4.02 -1.66 -23.16
CA GLY A 95 -4.04 -3.11 -22.98
C GLY A 95 -3.12 -3.64 -21.87
N SER A 96 -2.30 -2.78 -21.26
CA SER A 96 -1.45 -3.13 -20.12
C SER A 96 -2.24 -3.24 -18.82
N TYR A 97 -1.61 -3.79 -17.77
CA TYR A 97 -2.18 -3.93 -16.44
C TYR A 97 -1.45 -3.01 -15.46
N GLU A 98 -2.21 -2.18 -14.74
CA GLU A 98 -1.67 -1.25 -13.75
C GLU A 98 -2.49 -1.31 -12.46
N TYR A 99 -1.85 -1.05 -11.32
CA TYR A 99 -2.56 -0.87 -10.06
C TYR A 99 -2.99 0.59 -9.90
N ARG A 100 -4.27 0.81 -9.56
CA ARG A 100 -4.79 2.11 -9.14
C ARG A 100 -4.95 2.12 -7.62
N PHE A 101 -4.52 3.22 -7.03
CA PHE A 101 -4.60 3.46 -5.60
C PHE A 101 -5.83 4.30 -5.26
N ARG A 102 -6.40 4.09 -4.07
CA ARG A 102 -7.48 4.93 -3.55
C ARG A 102 -7.00 6.37 -3.39
N LYS A 103 -7.89 7.34 -3.60
CA LYS A 103 -7.60 8.78 -3.45
C LYS A 103 -7.14 9.14 -2.03
N ASP A 104 -7.60 8.38 -1.03
CA ASP A 104 -7.25 8.54 0.38
C ASP A 104 -6.07 7.65 0.85
N SER A 105 -5.39 6.96 -0.06
CA SER A 105 -4.24 6.12 0.27
C SER A 105 -2.98 6.95 0.54
N TYR A 106 -2.04 6.42 1.34
CA TYR A 106 -0.76 7.09 1.64
C TYR A 106 -0.02 7.50 0.38
N ILE A 107 0.08 6.59 -0.59
CA ILE A 107 0.83 6.82 -1.84
C ILE A 107 0.27 8.00 -2.63
N VAL A 108 -1.05 8.20 -2.61
CA VAL A 108 -1.69 9.32 -3.30
C VAL A 108 -1.59 10.59 -2.48
N LEU A 109 -1.83 10.50 -1.17
CA LEU A 109 -1.85 11.66 -0.27
C LEU A 109 -0.46 12.25 -0.03
N PHE A 110 0.59 11.43 -0.01
CA PHE A 110 1.98 11.83 0.17
C PHE A 110 2.41 12.88 -0.87
N ASN A 111 1.89 12.79 -2.09
CA ASN A 111 2.20 13.71 -3.19
C ASN A 111 1.18 14.86 -3.34
N SER A 112 0.34 15.14 -2.32
CA SER A 112 -0.74 16.12 -2.42
C SER A 112 -0.87 16.97 -1.16
N SER A 113 -1.39 18.20 -1.30
CA SER A 113 -1.77 19.01 -0.15
C SER A 113 -2.96 18.37 0.55
N SER A 114 -2.72 17.70 1.67
CA SER A 114 -3.76 17.09 2.49
C SER A 114 -4.25 18.08 3.56
N ILE A 115 -5.50 17.90 4.01
CA ILE A 115 -6.12 18.66 5.09
C ILE A 115 -6.34 17.69 6.25
N CYS A 116 -6.02 18.10 7.47
CA CYS A 116 -6.27 17.30 8.65
C CYS A 116 -7.77 17.07 8.87
N LYS A 117 -8.21 15.82 9.06
CA LYS A 117 -9.62 15.48 9.32
C LYS A 117 -10.15 16.10 10.61
N VAL A 118 -9.28 16.26 11.62
CA VAL A 118 -9.61 16.76 12.96
C VAL A 118 -9.48 18.28 13.04
N CYS A 119 -8.26 18.82 12.84
CA CYS A 119 -7.95 20.25 13.01
C CYS A 119 -8.26 21.11 11.77
N LYS A 120 -8.63 20.50 10.63
CA LYS A 120 -8.85 21.16 9.32
C LYS A 120 -7.68 22.02 8.80
N GLN A 121 -6.52 21.96 9.44
CA GLN A 121 -5.30 22.64 8.96
C GLN A 121 -4.69 21.86 7.80
N LYS A 122 -4.07 22.58 6.86
CA LYS A 122 -3.24 21.98 5.80
C LYS A 122 -1.92 21.51 6.37
N PHE A 123 -1.44 20.36 5.91
CA PHE A 123 -0.08 19.90 6.26
C PHE A 123 0.96 20.86 5.67
N LYS A 124 1.91 21.30 6.49
CA LYS A 124 3.02 22.17 6.07
C LYS A 124 4.23 21.40 5.53
N THR A 125 4.31 20.10 5.79
CA THR A 125 5.43 19.23 5.42
C THR A 125 4.91 17.92 4.84
N GLU A 126 5.58 17.42 3.80
CA GLU A 126 5.33 16.11 3.14
C GLU A 126 5.57 14.90 4.07
N SER A 127 5.82 15.13 5.36
CA SER A 127 6.44 14.15 6.24
C SER A 127 5.42 13.14 6.77
N SER A 128 5.37 11.99 6.11
CA SER A 128 5.05 10.69 6.71
C SER A 128 3.59 10.51 7.20
N LEU A 129 3.38 9.63 8.20
CA LEU A 129 2.10 9.04 8.63
C LEU A 129 0.95 10.04 8.86
N GLU A 130 1.31 11.29 9.17
CA GLU A 130 0.40 12.44 9.23
C GLU A 130 -0.48 12.58 7.98
N CYS A 131 0.13 12.44 6.80
CA CYS A 131 -0.57 12.47 5.53
C CYS A 131 -1.43 11.21 5.33
N TYR A 132 -0.97 10.03 5.80
CA TYR A 132 -1.73 8.78 5.69
C TYR A 132 -3.03 8.82 6.48
N PHE A 133 -2.96 9.22 7.75
CA PHE A 133 -4.15 9.34 8.60
C PHE A 133 -4.92 10.63 8.36
N GLN A 134 -4.33 11.57 7.61
CA GLN A 134 -4.81 12.95 7.50
C GLN A 134 -4.99 13.55 8.90
N ILE A 135 -4.00 13.39 9.78
CA ILE A 135 -4.00 13.94 11.16
C ILE A 135 -2.72 14.75 11.42
N CYS A 136 -2.86 15.99 11.90
CA CYS A 136 -1.77 16.92 12.21
C CYS A 136 -1.09 16.57 13.55
N THR A 137 0.25 16.42 13.63
CA THR A 137 0.95 16.14 14.91
C THR A 137 1.25 17.37 15.75
N LYS A 138 0.93 18.57 15.24
CA LYS A 138 1.18 19.85 15.93
C LYS A 138 0.10 20.23 16.95
N ASN A 139 -0.96 19.44 17.07
CA ASN A 139 -2.11 19.74 17.92
C ASN A 139 -2.43 18.53 18.81
N ASP A 140 -2.51 18.73 20.12
CA ASP A 140 -2.70 17.65 21.10
C ASP A 140 -3.97 16.82 20.84
N LYS A 141 -5.07 17.43 20.39
CA LYS A 141 -6.31 16.71 20.05
C LYS A 141 -6.12 15.75 18.87
N CYS A 142 -5.25 16.11 17.95
CA CYS A 142 -4.92 15.31 16.79
C CYS A 142 -3.97 14.18 17.15
N ILE A 143 -2.97 14.44 18.00
CA ILE A 143 -2.10 13.42 18.58
C ILE A 143 -2.94 12.38 19.35
N GLU A 144 -3.92 12.81 20.14
CA GLU A 144 -4.82 11.92 20.86
C GLU A 144 -5.66 11.02 19.93
N SER A 145 -6.20 11.62 18.87
CA SER A 145 -6.95 10.88 17.85
C SER A 145 -6.06 9.85 17.15
N LEU A 146 -4.80 10.21 16.85
CA LEU A 146 -3.82 9.33 16.25
C LEU A 146 -3.42 8.18 17.20
N ALA A 147 -3.23 8.45 18.49
CA ALA A 147 -2.91 7.45 19.52
C ALA A 147 -4.03 6.40 19.62
N LYS A 148 -5.30 6.82 19.63
CA LYS A 148 -6.47 5.92 19.61
C LYS A 148 -6.51 5.01 18.38
N ILE A 149 -6.19 5.54 17.20
CA ILE A 149 -6.21 4.79 15.93
C ILE A 149 -5.03 3.82 15.82
N SER A 150 -3.88 4.22 16.35
CA SER A 150 -2.61 3.47 16.24
C SER A 150 -2.42 2.41 17.34
N GLY A 151 -3.16 2.54 18.45
CA GLY A 151 -3.05 1.65 19.61
C GLY A 151 -1.72 1.79 20.38
N LYS A 152 -1.01 2.92 20.22
CA LYS A 152 0.26 3.20 20.91
C LYS A 152 0.15 4.45 21.81
N ASN A 153 1.05 4.53 22.78
CA ASN A 153 1.11 5.62 23.77
C ASN A 153 1.54 6.96 23.14
N PHE A 154 1.06 8.05 23.75
CA PHE A 154 1.18 9.44 23.27
C PHE A 154 2.62 9.96 23.14
N THR A 155 3.55 9.37 23.87
CA THR A 155 4.96 9.79 23.91
C THR A 155 5.71 9.48 22.63
N ASP A 156 5.25 8.51 21.84
CA ASP A 156 5.90 8.07 20.59
C ASP A 156 5.65 9.04 19.41
N TYR A 157 4.78 10.04 19.61
CA TYR A 157 4.26 10.93 18.57
C TYR A 157 4.71 12.38 18.69
N ARG A 158 5.41 12.73 19.78
CA ARG A 158 6.01 14.04 19.95
C ARG A 158 7.43 13.99 19.36
N PRO A 159 7.80 14.89 18.43
CA PRO A 159 9.18 14.99 17.94
C PRO A 159 10.15 15.36 19.06
#